data_AF-A0A7W5PFG3-F1
#
_entry.id   AF-A0A7W5PFG3-F1
#
_cell.length_a   1.000
_cell.length_b   1.000
_cell.length_c   1.000
_cell.angle_alpha   90.00
_cell.angle_beta   90.00
_cell.angle_gamma   90.00
#
_symmetry.space_group_name_H-M   'P 1'
#
loop_
_entity.id
_entity.type
_entity.pdbx_description
1 polymer ?
#
loop_
_entity_poly.entity_id
_entity_poly.type
_entity_poly.pdbx_seq_one_letter_code
_entity_poly.pdbx_strand_id
1 'polypeptide(L)'
;MHRRLLPLLLPFGLAAPAAAAPDQVREGAVALQARRAGKILPLPEIERRVLPTMKGAQYIGVDLEMPSGIYTLKFLRDGNVIWVDVDGRSGQIIGRTGN
;
A
#
# COMPACT_ATOMS: atom_id res chain seq x y z
N MET A 1 3.17 62.61 -14.92
CA MET A 1 2.18 61.83 -15.72
C MET A 1 2.19 60.39 -15.23
N HIS A 2 1.04 59.91 -14.78
CA HIS A 2 0.92 58.76 -13.88
C HIS A 2 1.11 57.40 -14.59
N ARG A 3 2.10 56.62 -14.13
CA ARG A 3 2.30 55.21 -14.49
C ARG A 3 1.19 54.37 -13.83
N ARG A 4 0.23 53.90 -14.63
CA ARG A 4 -0.79 52.94 -14.20
C ARG A 4 -0.30 51.53 -14.53
N LEU A 5 0.03 50.74 -13.51
CA LEU A 5 0.23 49.29 -13.61
C LEU A 5 -0.72 48.63 -12.60
N LEU A 6 -1.62 47.81 -13.11
CA LEU A 6 -2.61 47.02 -12.38
C LEU A 6 -3.00 45.84 -13.29
N PRO A 7 -3.41 44.67 -12.78
CA PRO A 7 -2.86 43.85 -11.70
C PRO A 7 -2.49 42.43 -12.17
N LEU A 8 -1.75 41.75 -11.29
CA LEU A 8 -1.73 40.32 -11.00
C LEU A 8 -2.96 39.51 -11.50
N LEU A 9 -2.70 38.45 -12.27
CA LEU A 9 -3.59 37.30 -12.48
C LEU A 9 -2.78 36.00 -12.41
N LEU A 10 -2.90 35.32 -11.27
CA LEU A 10 -2.77 33.87 -11.06
C LEU A 10 -4.09 33.43 -10.40
N PRO A 11 -4.50 32.15 -10.42
CA PRO A 11 -3.97 30.98 -11.11
C PRO A 11 -5.08 30.18 -11.86
N PHE A 12 -4.74 29.12 -12.59
CA PHE A 12 -5.53 27.87 -12.58
C PHE A 12 -4.63 26.75 -13.06
N GLY A 13 -3.96 26.10 -12.10
CA GLY A 13 -3.25 24.86 -12.36
C GLY A 13 -4.25 23.82 -12.83
N LEU A 14 -4.05 23.35 -14.05
CA LEU A 14 -4.77 22.24 -14.65
C LEU A 14 -4.67 21.05 -13.67
N ALA A 15 -5.79 20.62 -13.10
CA ALA A 15 -5.86 19.35 -12.41
C ALA A 15 -5.64 18.26 -13.46
N ALA A 16 -4.39 17.81 -13.61
CA ALA A 16 -4.10 16.62 -14.39
C ALA A 16 -4.86 15.45 -13.75
N PRO A 17 -5.59 14.63 -14.51
CA PRO A 17 -6.06 13.37 -13.97
C PRO A 17 -4.80 12.60 -13.61
N ALA A 18 -4.64 12.27 -12.33
CA ALA A 18 -3.66 11.28 -11.93
C ALA A 18 -4.04 10.01 -12.69
N ALA A 19 -3.33 9.75 -13.80
CA ALA A 19 -3.42 8.52 -14.53
C ALA A 19 -3.01 7.43 -13.55
N ALA A 20 -4.00 6.77 -12.94
CA ALA A 20 -3.76 5.56 -12.17
C ALA A 20 -2.98 4.63 -13.09
N ALA A 21 -1.72 4.36 -12.72
CA ALA A 21 -0.81 3.62 -13.55
C ALA A 21 -1.48 2.29 -13.96
N PRO A 22 -1.44 1.90 -15.25
CA PRO A 22 -2.13 0.71 -15.75
C PRO A 22 -1.78 -0.57 -14.99
N ASP A 23 -0.61 -0.58 -14.35
CA ASP A 23 -0.10 -1.66 -13.50
C ASP A 23 -0.94 -1.88 -12.24
N GLN A 24 -1.29 -0.80 -11.51
CA GLN A 24 -2.05 -0.90 -10.25
C GLN A 24 -3.47 -1.42 -10.46
N VAL A 25 -4.10 -1.07 -11.58
CA VAL A 25 -5.44 -1.57 -11.95
C VAL A 25 -5.39 -3.07 -12.29
N ARG A 26 -4.30 -3.51 -12.93
CA ARG A 26 -4.10 -4.92 -13.30
C ARG A 26 -3.79 -5.77 -12.08
N GLU A 27 -2.90 -5.31 -11.19
CA GLU A 27 -2.57 -5.97 -9.93
C GLU A 27 -3.80 -6.11 -9.03
N GLY A 28 -4.62 -5.05 -8.91
CA GLY A 28 -5.87 -5.10 -8.15
C GLY A 28 -6.87 -6.13 -8.68
N ALA A 29 -6.99 -6.27 -10.01
CA ALA A 29 -7.84 -7.29 -10.63
C ALA A 29 -7.33 -8.72 -10.39
N VAL A 30 -6.01 -8.94 -10.47
CA VAL A 30 -5.39 -10.25 -10.21
C VAL A 30 -5.49 -10.63 -8.74
N ALA A 31 -5.26 -9.69 -7.83
CA ALA A 31 -5.44 -9.86 -6.38
C ALA A 31 -6.89 -10.24 -6.04
N LEU A 32 -7.86 -9.54 -6.62
CA LEU A 32 -9.28 -9.83 -6.42
C LEU A 32 -9.67 -11.20 -6.99
N GLN A 33 -9.14 -11.58 -8.16
CA GLN A 33 -9.40 -12.88 -8.78
C GLN A 33 -8.76 -14.04 -7.98
N ALA A 34 -7.53 -13.88 -7.49
CA ALA A 34 -6.87 -14.87 -6.65
C ALA A 34 -7.60 -15.11 -5.33
N ARG A 35 -8.12 -14.04 -4.70
CA ARG A 35 -9.00 -14.12 -3.53
C ARG A 35 -10.31 -14.85 -3.85
N ARG A 36 -10.98 -14.48 -4.96
CA ARG A 36 -12.23 -15.13 -5.41
C ARG A 36 -12.06 -16.61 -5.74
N ALA A 37 -10.88 -17.00 -6.23
CA ALA A 37 -10.55 -18.39 -6.51
C ALA A 37 -10.15 -19.19 -5.26
N GLY A 38 -10.19 -18.60 -4.06
CA GLY A 38 -9.82 -19.28 -2.80
C GLY A 38 -8.34 -19.65 -2.70
N LYS A 39 -7.48 -19.04 -3.51
CA LYS A 39 -6.06 -19.41 -3.60
C LYS A 39 -5.20 -18.74 -2.53
N ILE A 40 -5.69 -17.65 -1.93
CA ILE A 40 -5.03 -16.93 -0.84
C ILE A 40 -6.09 -16.48 0.17
N LEU A 41 -5.68 -16.39 1.43
CA LEU A 41 -6.45 -15.84 2.52
C LEU A 41 -6.75 -14.35 2.25
N PRO A 42 -7.92 -13.86 2.71
CA PRO A 42 -8.25 -12.45 2.61
C PRO A 42 -7.36 -11.64 3.56
N LEU A 43 -7.04 -10.39 3.18
CA LEU A 43 -6.17 -9.50 3.98
C LEU A 43 -6.58 -9.40 5.47
N PRO A 44 -7.87 -9.27 5.85
CA PRO A 44 -8.24 -9.24 7.26
C PRO A 44 -7.83 -10.48 8.06
N GLU A 45 -7.80 -11.66 7.42
CA GLU A 45 -7.34 -12.91 8.07
C GLU A 45 -5.83 -12.88 8.31
N ILE A 46 -5.08 -12.32 7.36
CA ILE A 46 -3.63 -12.12 7.48
C ILE A 46 -3.32 -11.10 8.59
N GLU A 47 -3.98 -9.95 8.56
CA GLU A 47 -3.81 -8.89 9.56
C GLU A 47 -4.12 -9.40 10.98
N ARG A 48 -5.20 -10.17 11.17
CA ARG A 48 -5.57 -10.75 12.47
C ARG A 48 -4.45 -11.62 13.07
N ARG A 49 -3.64 -12.27 12.22
CA ARG A 49 -2.54 -13.14 12.65
C ARG A 49 -1.26 -12.35 12.94
N VAL A 50 -0.99 -11.31 12.17
CA VAL A 50 0.28 -10.57 12.21
C VAL A 50 0.24 -9.38 13.17
N LEU A 51 -0.84 -8.59 13.18
CA LEU A 51 -0.94 -7.40 14.03
C LEU A 51 -0.63 -7.68 15.52
N PRO A 52 -1.06 -8.81 16.13
CA PRO A 52 -0.71 -9.13 17.51
C PRO A 52 0.78 -9.37 17.78
N THR A 53 1.57 -9.72 16.76
CA THR A 53 3.03 -9.96 16.89
C THR A 53 3.83 -8.66 16.78
N MET A 54 3.20 -7.59 16.29
CA MET A 54 3.81 -6.29 16.03
C MET A 54 3.36 -5.20 17.02
N LYS A 55 3.13 -5.58 18.27
CA LYS A 55 2.78 -4.61 19.34
C LYS A 55 3.82 -3.49 19.44
N GLY A 56 3.35 -2.26 19.67
CA GLY A 56 4.22 -1.08 19.73
C GLY A 56 4.81 -0.64 18.39
N ALA A 57 4.38 -1.23 17.27
CA ALA A 57 4.62 -0.70 15.94
C ALA A 57 3.29 -0.28 15.31
N GLN A 58 3.30 0.81 14.54
CA GLN A 58 2.13 1.28 13.81
C GLN A 58 2.07 0.59 12.46
N TYR A 59 0.94 -0.05 12.14
CA TYR A 59 0.71 -0.59 10.80
C TYR A 59 0.46 0.56 9.82
N ILE A 60 1.26 0.62 8.74
CA ILE A 60 1.23 1.74 7.77
C ILE A 60 0.82 1.32 6.36
N GLY A 61 0.74 0.02 6.07
CA GLY A 61 0.25 -0.46 4.78
C GLY A 61 0.61 -1.91 4.48
N VAL A 62 0.13 -2.39 3.34
CA VAL A 62 0.36 -3.75 2.84
C VAL A 62 0.45 -3.76 1.34
N ASP A 63 1.36 -4.58 0.83
CA ASP A 63 1.42 -4.96 -0.58
C ASP A 63 1.10 -6.45 -0.74
N LEU A 64 0.54 -6.81 -1.89
CA LEU A 64 0.34 -8.21 -2.28
C LEU A 64 1.09 -8.44 -3.59
N GLU A 65 2.15 -9.25 -3.52
CA GLU A 65 2.89 -9.64 -4.70
C GLU A 65 2.21 -10.85 -5.35
N MET A 66 1.89 -10.71 -6.64
CA MET A 66 1.39 -11.80 -7.47
C MET A 66 2.40 -12.11 -8.57
N PRO A 67 2.62 -13.39 -8.93
CA PRO A 67 1.81 -14.57 -8.59
C PRO A 67 2.29 -15.35 -7.34
N SER A 68 3.34 -14.89 -6.67
CA SER A 68 3.89 -15.54 -5.47
C SER A 68 2.85 -15.68 -4.35
N GLY A 69 1.96 -14.70 -4.25
CA GLY A 69 0.89 -14.66 -3.25
C GLY A 69 1.42 -14.25 -1.88
N ILE A 70 2.48 -13.45 -1.83
CA ILE A 70 3.10 -12.98 -0.61
C ILE A 70 2.48 -11.64 -0.22
N TYR A 71 1.98 -11.56 1.01
CA TYR A 71 1.62 -10.28 1.63
C TYR A 71 2.83 -9.69 2.33
N THR A 72 3.18 -8.46 2.02
CA THR A 72 4.22 -7.72 2.75
C THR A 72 3.56 -6.63 3.58
N LEU A 73 3.50 -6.83 4.90
CA LEU A 73 2.92 -5.88 5.84
C LEU A 73 4.01 -4.93 6.34
N LYS A 74 3.70 -3.64 6.36
CA LYS A 74 4.64 -2.58 6.73
C LYS A 74 4.24 -1.99 8.07
N PHE A 75 5.23 -1.86 8.93
CA PHE A 75 5.08 -1.28 10.26
C PHE A 75 6.10 -0.17 10.49
N LEU A 76 5.74 0.85 11.25
CA LEU A 76 6.64 1.90 11.72
C LEU A 76 6.86 1.75 13.22
N ARG A 77 8.11 1.66 13.65
CA ARG A 77 8.51 1.67 15.06
C ARG A 77 9.71 2.58 15.22
N ASP A 78 9.61 3.59 16.08
CA ASP A 78 10.71 4.52 16.39
C ASP A 78 11.36 5.14 15.13
N GLY A 79 10.55 5.44 14.11
CA GLY A 79 11.03 5.99 12.83
C GLY A 79 11.58 4.96 11.83
N ASN A 80 11.68 3.68 12.21
CA ASN A 80 12.16 2.59 11.35
C ASN A 80 11.00 1.81 10.75
N VAL A 81 11.11 1.49 9.45
CA VAL A 81 10.12 0.65 8.77
C VAL A 81 10.51 -0.83 8.94
N ILE A 82 9.55 -1.61 9.39
CA ILE A 82 9.63 -3.06 9.53
C ILE A 82 8.72 -3.69 8.49
N TRP A 83 9.28 -4.59 7.70
CA TRP A 83 8.59 -5.37 6.67
C TRP A 83 8.36 -6.77 7.21
N VAL A 84 7.15 -7.29 7.07
CA VAL A 84 6.78 -8.64 7.48
C VAL A 84 6.16 -9.34 6.29
N ASP A 85 6.86 -10.34 5.77
CA ASP A 85 6.40 -11.14 4.64
C ASP A 85 5.61 -12.34 5.13
N VAL A 86 4.45 -12.56 4.52
CA VAL A 86 3.48 -13.56 4.94
C VAL A 86 3.03 -14.34 3.71
N ASP A 87 3.11 -15.68 3.79
CA ASP A 87 2.55 -16.54 2.77
C ASP A 87 1.02 -16.37 2.74
N GLY A 88 0.47 -15.89 1.63
CA GLY A 88 -0.96 -15.62 1.49
C GLY A 88 -1.82 -16.87 1.48
N ARG A 89 -1.25 -18.06 1.24
CA ARG A 89 -1.99 -19.34 1.28
C ARG A 89 -2.25 -19.81 2.70
N SER A 90 -1.22 -19.79 3.53
CA SER A 90 -1.24 -20.33 4.90
C SER A 90 -1.38 -19.28 5.98
N GLY A 91 -1.06 -18.01 5.69
CA GLY A 91 -1.01 -16.92 6.65
C GLY A 91 0.19 -16.99 7.60
N GLN A 92 1.22 -17.77 7.27
CA GLN A 92 2.45 -17.88 8.05
C GLN A 92 3.43 -16.76 7.71
N ILE A 93 4.06 -16.19 8.74
CA ILE A 93 5.17 -15.24 8.55
C ILE A 93 6.37 -16.03 8.03
N ILE A 94 6.86 -15.63 6.86
CA ILE A 94 8.00 -16.26 6.16
C ILE A 94 9.25 -15.38 6.17
N GLY A 95 9.11 -14.09 6.46
CA GLY A 95 10.21 -13.14 6.49
C GLY A 95 9.92 -11.93 7.36
N ARG A 96 10.98 -11.34 7.90
CA ARG A 96 10.93 -10.04 8.56
C ARG A 96 12.21 -9.27 8.30
N THR A 97 12.09 -7.97 8.02
CA THR A 97 13.23 -7.07 7.81
C THR A 97 13.01 -5.76 8.56
N GLY A 98 14.03 -5.24 9.23
CA GLY A 98 13.93 -4.08 10.14
C GLY A 98 13.73 -4.47 11.61
N ASN A 99 13.85 -3.49 12.52
CA ASN A 99 13.78 -3.69 13.98
C ASN A 99 12.73 -2.82 14.65
#